data_AF-A0A6J4J1X5-F1
#
_entry.id   AF-A0A6J4J1X5-F1
#
_cell.length_a   1.000
_cell.length_b   1.000
_cell.length_c   1.000
_cell.angle_alpha   90.00
_cell.angle_beta   90.00
_cell.angle_gamma   90.00
#
_symmetry.space_group_name_H-M   'P 1'
#
loop_
_entity.id
_entity.type
_entity.pdbx_description
1 polymer ?
#
loop_
_entity_poly.entity_id
_entity_poly.type
_entity_poly.pdbx_seq_one_letter_code
_entity_poly.pdbx_strand_id
1 'polypeptide(L)'
;HLLFLFGLLIVCRTARDGIVLITCFTVAHSLTLVLSTLGLVDLPGLFVEATIAASILYVGIENLFRKEGALGWRWVLTFAFGLIHGLGFAGVLHEMGIAETGSAAVLPLFAFNLGVEAGQLAIAAVVLPILWKLRDNPAFLRIGVPACSVLVAAAGGYWLIERTLLA
;
A
#
# COMPACT_ATOMS: atom_id res chain seq x y z
N HIS A 1 -1.49 -4.18 2.96
CA HIS A 1 -0.68 -3.69 1.82
C HIS A 1 -1.28 -4.03 0.45
N LEU A 2 -1.59 -5.28 0.13
CA LEU A 2 -2.09 -5.65 -1.21
C LEU A 2 -3.44 -5.01 -1.58
N LEU A 3 -4.39 -4.93 -0.64
CA LEU A 3 -5.67 -4.26 -0.91
C LEU A 3 -5.49 -2.75 -1.15
N PHE A 4 -4.55 -2.12 -0.44
CA PHE A 4 -4.16 -0.74 -0.69
C PHE A 4 -3.57 -0.56 -2.10
N LEU A 5 -2.65 -1.44 -2.49
CA LEU A 5 -2.08 -1.45 -3.85
C LEU A 5 -3.18 -1.60 -4.90
N PHE A 6 -4.10 -2.55 -4.73
CA PHE A 6 -5.26 -2.70 -5.62
C PHE A 6 -6.10 -1.42 -5.71
N GLY A 7 -6.40 -0.79 -4.56
CA GLY A 7 -7.12 0.49 -4.51
C GLY A 7 -6.39 1.64 -5.22
N LEU A 8 -5.06 1.63 -5.25
CA LEU A 8 -4.27 2.55 -6.08
C LEU A 8 -4.36 2.21 -7.58
N LEU A 9 -4.19 0.94 -7.93
CA LEU A 9 -4.11 0.50 -9.32
C LEU A 9 -5.46 0.56 -10.06
N ILE A 10 -6.59 0.39 -9.37
CA ILE A 10 -7.91 0.40 -10.02
C ILE A 10 -8.20 1.70 -10.76
N VAL A 11 -7.64 2.83 -10.31
CA VAL A 11 -7.80 4.13 -10.94
C VAL A 11 -6.65 4.50 -11.89
N CYS A 12 -5.57 3.72 -11.95
CA CYS A 12 -4.45 3.95 -12.87
C CYS A 12 -4.89 3.77 -14.32
N ARG A 13 -4.52 4.72 -15.18
CA ARG A 13 -4.89 4.73 -16.59
C ARG A 13 -3.79 4.23 -17.49
N THR A 14 -2.55 4.56 -17.13
CA THR A 14 -1.38 4.24 -17.93
C THR A 14 -0.37 3.41 -17.15
N ALA A 15 0.51 2.71 -17.86
CA ALA A 15 1.67 2.04 -17.26
C ALA A 15 2.51 3.04 -16.45
N ARG A 16 2.67 4.26 -16.97
CA ARG A 16 3.41 5.34 -16.29
C ARG A 16 2.80 5.68 -14.93
N ASP A 17 1.48 5.79 -14.83
CA ASP A 17 0.80 6.05 -13.56
C ASP A 17 1.07 4.95 -12.55
N GLY A 18 0.93 3.69 -12.99
CA GLY A 18 1.21 2.52 -12.15
C GLY A 18 2.65 2.50 -11.65
N ILE A 19 3.62 2.71 -12.54
CA ILE A 19 5.05 2.77 -12.20
C ILE A 19 5.30 3.88 -11.16
N VAL A 20 4.82 5.10 -11.40
CA VAL A 20 5.05 6.22 -10.46
C VAL A 20 4.48 5.91 -9.08
N LEU A 21 3.25 5.40 -8.98
CA LEU A 21 2.65 5.08 -7.68
C LEU A 21 3.37 3.93 -6.98
N ILE A 22 3.72 2.86 -7.71
CA ILE A 22 4.46 1.72 -7.15
C ILE A 22 5.83 2.21 -6.65
N THR A 23 6.58 2.95 -7.46
CA THR A 23 7.90 3.48 -7.05
C THR A 23 7.79 4.39 -5.83
N CYS A 24 6.84 5.33 -5.80
CA CYS A 24 6.63 6.20 -4.64
C CYS A 24 6.33 5.41 -3.37
N PHE A 25 5.46 4.38 -3.48
CA PHE A 25 5.15 3.51 -2.35
C PHE A 25 6.38 2.72 -1.90
N THR A 26 7.06 2.05 -2.83
CA THR A 26 8.23 1.21 -2.54
C THR A 26 9.35 2.01 -1.90
N VAL A 27 9.67 3.20 -2.41
CA VAL A 27 10.73 4.05 -1.84
C VAL A 27 10.40 4.44 -0.40
N ALA A 28 9.18 4.92 -0.14
CA ALA A 28 8.74 5.32 1.19
C ALA A 28 8.67 4.13 2.18
N HIS A 29 8.15 3.01 1.70
CA HIS A 29 8.04 1.76 2.45
C HIS A 29 9.42 1.22 2.84
N SER A 30 10.35 1.16 1.89
CA SER A 30 11.73 0.71 2.11
C SER A 30 12.45 1.59 3.14
N LEU A 31 12.28 2.90 3.03
CA LEU A 31 12.89 3.85 3.95
C LEU A 31 12.46 3.59 5.39
N THR A 32 11.16 3.50 5.63
CA THR A 32 10.63 3.31 6.99
C THR A 32 10.85 1.92 7.55
N LEU A 33 10.87 0.89 6.69
CA LEU A 33 11.28 -0.45 7.07
C LEU A 33 12.71 -0.48 7.60
N VAL A 34 13.65 0.14 6.87
CA VAL A 34 15.06 0.26 7.29
C VAL A 34 15.16 1.05 8.60
N LEU A 35 14.52 2.21 8.68
CA LEU A 35 14.54 3.04 9.89
C LEU A 35 14.01 2.29 11.11
N SER A 36 12.92 1.53 10.95
CA SER A 36 12.34 0.77 12.04
C SER A 36 13.21 -0.42 12.45
N THR A 37 13.80 -1.12 11.48
CA THR A 37 14.69 -2.25 11.79
C THR A 37 15.96 -1.81 12.50
N LEU A 38 16.50 -0.64 12.16
CA LEU A 38 17.65 -0.05 12.85
C LEU A 38 17.28 0.53 14.24
N GLY A 39 16.02 0.44 14.67
CA GLY A 39 15.54 0.99 15.93
C GLY A 39 15.47 2.52 15.97
N LEU A 40 15.54 3.19 14.80
CA LEU A 40 15.47 4.65 14.71
C LEU A 40 14.04 5.18 14.74
N VAL A 41 13.07 4.35 14.35
CA VAL A 41 11.63 4.66 14.40
C VAL A 41 10.91 3.48 15.03
N ASP A 42 10.35 3.70 16.21
CA ASP A 42 9.53 2.72 16.92
C ASP A 42 8.16 3.34 17.21
N LEU A 43 7.10 2.72 16.68
CA LEU A 43 5.72 3.11 16.91
C LEU A 43 4.94 1.88 17.38
N PRO A 44 3.95 2.05 18.28
CA PRO A 44 3.10 0.95 18.70
C PRO A 44 2.45 0.25 17.51
N GLY A 45 2.57 -1.08 17.42
CA GLY A 45 2.02 -1.87 16.31
C GLY A 45 0.54 -1.59 16.05
N LEU A 46 -0.25 -1.44 17.12
CA LEU A 46 -1.66 -1.11 17.03
C LEU A 46 -1.92 0.23 16.29
N PHE A 47 -1.10 1.25 16.57
CA PHE A 47 -1.19 2.54 15.91
C PHE A 47 -0.84 2.44 14.42
N VAL A 48 0.22 1.69 14.10
CA VAL A 48 0.65 1.44 12.72
C VAL A 48 -0.45 0.71 11.95
N GLU A 49 -0.97 -0.39 12.49
CA GLU A 49 -2.01 -1.20 11.85
C GLU A 49 -3.31 -0.42 11.67
N ALA A 50 -3.75 0.34 12.67
CA ALA A 50 -4.91 1.22 12.56
C ALA A 50 -4.71 2.28 11.47
N THR A 51 -3.53 2.87 11.36
CA THR A 51 -3.22 3.87 10.34
C THR A 51 -3.14 3.24 8.93
N ILE A 52 -2.63 2.01 8.81
CA ILE A 52 -2.68 1.23 7.56
C ILE A 52 -4.14 0.99 7.17
N ALA A 53 -5.01 0.56 8.08
CA ALA A 53 -6.43 0.37 7.81
C ALA A 53 -7.13 1.68 7.40
N ALA A 54 -6.83 2.79 8.09
CA ALA A 54 -7.32 4.13 7.74
C ALA A 54 -6.88 4.56 6.35
N SER A 55 -5.65 4.25 5.92
CA SER A 55 -5.18 4.55 4.57
C SER A 55 -5.94 3.78 3.48
N ILE A 56 -6.34 2.52 3.76
CA ILE A 56 -7.15 1.70 2.85
C ILE A 56 -8.55 2.29 2.72
N LEU A 57 -9.17 2.63 3.85
CA LEU A 57 -10.47 3.32 3.90
C LEU A 57 -10.41 4.62 3.09
N TYR A 58 -9.39 5.44 3.34
CA TYR A 58 -9.18 6.71 2.67
C TYR A 58 -9.07 6.53 1.14
N VAL A 59 -8.23 5.61 0.66
CA VAL A 59 -8.06 5.38 -0.79
C VAL A 59 -9.35 4.88 -1.43
N GLY A 60 -10.10 4.00 -0.74
CA GLY A 60 -11.41 3.55 -1.21
C GLY A 60 -12.41 4.70 -1.38
N ILE A 61 -12.47 5.62 -0.41
CA ILE A 61 -13.33 6.82 -0.46
C ILE A 61 -12.84 7.78 -1.54
N GLU A 62 -11.55 8.11 -1.56
CA GLU A 62 -10.96 9.08 -2.50
C GLU A 62 -11.19 8.66 -3.96
N ASN A 63 -11.15 7.36 -4.25
CA ASN A 63 -11.49 6.82 -5.57
C ASN A 63 -12.92 7.16 -6.03
N LEU A 64 -13.89 7.30 -5.12
CA LEU A 64 -15.29 7.59 -5.46
C LEU A 64 -15.51 9.04 -5.90
N PHE A 65 -14.70 9.97 -5.38
CA PHE A 65 -14.83 11.40 -5.64
C PHE A 65 -13.88 11.91 -6.72
N ARG A 66 -12.97 11.05 -7.17
CA ARG A 66 -11.91 11.45 -8.09
C ARG A 66 -12.47 11.67 -9.49
N LYS A 67 -12.31 12.90 -10.00
CA LYS A 67 -12.60 13.21 -11.40
C LYS A 67 -11.51 12.66 -12.31
N GLU A 68 -11.93 12.17 -13.46
CA GLU A 68 -11.07 11.71 -14.54
C GLU A 68 -10.06 12.80 -14.97
N GLY A 69 -8.74 12.56 -14.94
CA GLY A 69 -7.82 13.50 -15.62
C GLY A 69 -6.33 13.50 -15.30
N ALA A 70 -5.87 13.30 -14.05
CA ALA A 70 -4.43 13.37 -13.75
C ALA A 70 -4.03 12.67 -12.45
N LEU A 71 -2.78 12.16 -12.40
CA LEU A 71 -2.16 11.60 -11.19
C LEU A 71 -2.15 12.61 -10.03
N GLY A 72 -2.08 13.91 -10.33
CA GLY A 72 -2.22 15.01 -9.37
C GLY A 72 -1.25 14.86 -8.19
N TRP A 73 -1.78 15.03 -6.99
CA TRP A 73 -1.08 14.90 -5.72
C TRP A 73 -1.07 13.47 -5.17
N ARG A 74 -1.58 12.49 -5.93
CA ARG A 74 -1.71 11.11 -5.43
C ARG A 74 -0.38 10.42 -5.22
N TRP A 75 0.65 10.76 -5.99
CA TRP A 75 2.00 10.24 -5.74
C TRP A 75 2.51 10.67 -4.35
N VAL A 76 2.15 11.89 -3.89
CA VAL A 76 2.47 12.39 -2.54
C VAL A 76 1.72 11.57 -1.49
N LEU A 77 0.41 11.36 -1.67
CA LEU A 77 -0.40 10.51 -0.79
C LEU A 77 0.17 9.09 -0.71
N THR A 78 0.50 8.50 -1.85
CA THR A 78 1.05 7.16 -1.94
C THR A 78 2.41 7.06 -1.26
N PHE A 79 3.26 8.08 -1.39
CA PHE A 79 4.51 8.18 -0.64
C PHE A 79 4.25 8.26 0.87
N ALA A 80 3.35 9.17 1.31
CA ALA A 80 3.02 9.34 2.72
C ALA A 80 2.45 8.06 3.36
N PHE A 81 1.52 7.38 2.70
CA PHE A 81 1.02 6.10 3.16
C PHE A 81 2.07 5.00 3.10
N GLY A 82 2.96 5.01 2.10
CA GLY A 82 4.10 4.09 2.02
C GLY A 82 4.99 4.16 3.25
N LEU A 83 5.22 5.35 3.82
CA LEU A 83 5.99 5.52 5.07
C LEU A 83 5.34 4.76 6.23
N ILE A 84 4.01 4.83 6.37
CA ILE A 84 3.34 4.11 7.45
C ILE A 84 3.31 2.61 7.19
N HIS A 85 3.10 2.21 5.94
CA HIS A 85 3.03 0.79 5.58
C HIS A 85 4.35 0.06 5.83
N GLY A 86 5.50 0.72 5.66
CA GLY A 86 6.81 0.11 5.94
C GLY A 86 7.00 -0.26 7.40
N LEU A 87 6.39 0.49 8.32
CA LEU A 87 6.39 0.16 9.75
C LEU A 87 5.57 -1.09 10.07
N GLY A 88 4.63 -1.46 9.21
CA GLY A 88 3.75 -2.62 9.42
C GLY A 88 4.47 -3.98 9.42
N PHE A 89 5.73 -4.03 8.96
CA PHE A 89 6.56 -5.24 8.97
C PHE A 89 7.60 -5.24 10.10
N ALA A 90 7.67 -4.19 10.92
CA ALA A 90 8.65 -4.09 12.01
C ALA A 90 8.56 -5.27 12.98
N GLY A 91 7.34 -5.63 13.40
CA GLY A 91 7.11 -6.78 14.29
C GLY A 91 7.59 -8.10 13.68
N VAL A 92 7.31 -8.34 12.40
CA VAL A 92 7.75 -9.56 11.69
C VAL A 92 9.28 -9.63 11.61
N LEU A 93 9.95 -8.51 11.33
CA LEU A 93 11.41 -8.45 11.26
C LEU A 93 12.07 -8.63 12.64
N HIS A 94 11.41 -8.18 13.70
CA HIS A 94 11.83 -8.42 15.07
C HIS A 94 11.68 -9.90 15.45
N GLU A 95 10.54 -10.53 15.14
CA GLU A 95 10.30 -11.97 15.35
C GLU A 95 11.29 -12.86 14.59
N MET A 96 11.74 -12.41 13.41
CA MET A 96 12.77 -13.10 12.62
C MET A 96 14.20 -12.89 13.16
N GLY A 97 14.38 -12.10 14.23
CA GLY A 97 15.68 -11.77 14.82
C GLY A 97 16.56 -10.87 13.94
N ILE A 98 16.02 -10.36 12.82
CA ILE A 98 16.78 -9.52 11.88
C ILE A 98 17.16 -8.20 12.54
N ALA A 99 16.25 -7.60 13.30
CA ALA A 99 16.49 -6.34 14.03
C ALA A 99 17.63 -6.45 15.07
N GLU A 100 17.90 -7.64 15.60
CA GLU A 100 18.89 -7.85 16.68
C GLU A 100 20.33 -8.00 16.15
N THR A 101 20.50 -8.18 14.84
CA THR A 101 21.80 -8.47 14.23
C THR A 101 22.65 -7.24 13.87
N GLY A 102 22.17 -6.03 14.16
CA GLY A 102 22.91 -4.78 13.93
C GLY A 102 23.34 -4.59 12.48
N SER A 103 24.64 -4.43 12.20
CA SER A 103 25.16 -4.28 10.84
C SER A 103 24.98 -5.53 9.96
N ALA A 104 24.78 -6.72 10.55
CA ALA A 104 24.48 -7.94 9.80
C ALA A 104 23.01 -8.00 9.31
N ALA A 105 22.14 -7.09 9.77
CA ALA A 105 20.76 -6.99 9.31
C ALA A 105 20.63 -6.50 7.86
N VAL A 106 21.69 -5.89 7.30
CA VAL A 106 21.65 -5.26 5.96
C VAL A 106 21.26 -6.24 4.86
N LEU A 107 21.88 -7.42 4.82
CA LEU A 107 21.62 -8.40 3.76
C LEU A 107 20.22 -9.06 3.91
N PRO A 108 19.80 -9.52 5.10
CA PRO A 108 18.42 -10.00 5.31
C PRO A 108 17.36 -8.92 5.02
N LEU A 109 17.59 -7.67 5.43
CA LEU A 109 16.67 -6.57 5.14
C LEU A 109 16.54 -6.30 3.65
N PHE A 110 17.68 -6.26 2.95
CA PHE A 110 17.69 -6.10 1.51
C PHE A 110 16.93 -7.22 0.81
N ALA A 111 17.18 -8.49 1.20
CA ALA A 111 16.50 -9.65 0.63
C ALA A 111 14.99 -9.65 0.93
N PHE A 112 14.59 -9.30 2.16
CA PHE A 112 13.19 -9.16 2.53
C PHE A 112 12.50 -8.09 1.70
N ASN A 113 13.09 -6.89 1.61
CA ASN A 113 12.54 -5.79 0.84
C ASN A 113 12.43 -6.13 -0.65
N LEU A 114 13.47 -6.75 -1.22
CA LEU A 114 13.45 -7.23 -2.59
C LEU A 114 12.32 -8.24 -2.83
N GLY A 115 12.07 -9.13 -1.87
CA GLY A 115 10.94 -10.07 -1.90
C GLY A 115 9.58 -9.36 -1.89
N VAL A 116 9.40 -8.35 -1.02
CA VAL A 116 8.18 -7.54 -0.96
C VAL A 116 7.94 -6.81 -2.28
N GLU A 117 8.96 -6.13 -2.80
CA GLU A 117 8.88 -5.39 -4.05
C GLU A 117 8.59 -6.31 -5.24
N ALA A 118 9.27 -7.46 -5.33
CA ALA A 118 9.02 -8.47 -6.36
C ALA A 118 7.57 -8.99 -6.31
N GLY A 119 7.03 -9.24 -5.10
CA GLY A 119 5.64 -9.64 -4.91
C GLY A 119 4.65 -8.57 -5.38
N GLN A 120 4.90 -7.30 -5.05
CA GLN A 120 4.06 -6.18 -5.48
C GLN A 120 4.08 -6.00 -7.01
N LEU A 121 5.27 -6.06 -7.62
CA LEU A 121 5.43 -5.95 -9.07
C LEU A 121 4.78 -7.12 -9.80
N ALA A 122 4.91 -8.36 -9.29
CA ALA A 122 4.26 -9.53 -9.86
C ALA A 122 2.73 -9.39 -9.86
N ILE A 123 2.16 -8.94 -8.73
CA ILE A 123 0.71 -8.69 -8.64
C ILE A 123 0.29 -7.57 -9.58
N ALA A 124 1.04 -6.46 -9.64
CA ALA A 124 0.74 -5.35 -10.54
C ALA A 124 0.80 -5.79 -12.02
N ALA A 125 1.77 -6.62 -12.40
CA ALA A 125 1.93 -7.15 -13.75
C ALA A 125 0.74 -8.02 -14.20
N VAL A 126 0.05 -8.68 -13.26
CA VAL A 126 -1.16 -9.46 -13.55
C VAL A 126 -2.42 -8.57 -13.52
N VAL A 127 -2.54 -7.69 -12.52
CA VAL A 127 -3.75 -6.90 -12.27
C VAL A 127 -3.92 -5.77 -13.29
N LEU A 128 -2.83 -5.06 -13.64
CA LEU A 128 -2.91 -3.89 -14.54
C LEU A 128 -3.45 -4.24 -15.94
N PRO A 129 -2.99 -5.29 -16.64
CA PRO A 129 -3.55 -5.66 -17.93
C PRO A 129 -5.05 -5.98 -17.88
N ILE A 130 -5.50 -6.64 -16.82
CA ILE A 130 -6.92 -6.96 -16.61
C ILE A 130 -7.72 -5.67 -16.45
N LEU A 131 -7.24 -4.74 -15.60
CA LEU A 131 -7.89 -3.46 -15.38
C LEU A 131 -7.95 -2.61 -16.66
N TRP A 132 -6.87 -2.56 -17.43
CA TRP A 132 -6.85 -1.81 -18.70
C TRP A 132 -7.85 -2.39 -19.71
N LYS A 133 -7.92 -3.72 -19.84
CA LYS A 133 -8.92 -4.35 -20.71
C LYS A 133 -10.36 -4.12 -20.24
N LEU A 134 -10.60 -4.13 -18.93
CA LEU A 134 -11.93 -3.86 -18.37
C LEU A 134 -12.37 -2.40 -18.56
N ARG A 135 -11.42 -1.47 -18.60
CA ARG A 135 -11.68 -0.04 -18.80
C ARG A 135 -12.20 0.30 -20.20
N ASP A 136 -12.02 -0.58 -21.19
CA ASP A 136 -12.65 -0.44 -22.50
C ASP A 136 -14.19 -0.51 -22.41
N ASN A 137 -14.73 -1.06 -21.32
CA ASN A 137 -16.17 -1.12 -21.05
C ASN A 137 -16.64 0.08 -20.21
N PRO A 138 -17.51 0.96 -20.74
CA PRO A 138 -18.06 2.10 -20.00
C PRO A 138 -18.82 1.70 -18.72
N ALA A 139 -19.43 0.52 -18.69
CA ALA A 139 -20.12 0.01 -17.49
C ALA A 139 -19.13 -0.30 -16.36
N PHE A 140 -17.92 -0.76 -16.68
CA PHE A 140 -16.88 -0.98 -15.69
C PHE A 140 -16.43 0.35 -15.06
N LEU A 141 -16.24 1.40 -15.87
CA LEU A 141 -15.91 2.72 -15.35
C LEU A 141 -17.02 3.31 -14.48
N ARG A 142 -18.29 3.17 -14.90
CA ARG A 142 -19.44 3.75 -14.22
C ARG A 142 -19.88 2.98 -12.97
N ILE A 143 -19.70 1.66 -12.94
CA ILE A 143 -20.23 0.78 -11.89
C ILE A 143 -19.11 -0.02 -11.23
N GLY A 144 -18.26 -0.68 -12.02
CA GLY A 144 -17.19 -1.56 -11.51
C GLY A 144 -16.19 -0.85 -10.62
N VAL A 145 -15.63 0.28 -11.09
CA VAL A 145 -14.64 1.07 -10.32
C VAL A 145 -15.25 1.59 -9.01
N PRO A 146 -16.45 2.21 -9.00
CA PRO A 146 -17.10 2.59 -7.74
C PRO A 146 -17.39 1.39 -6.82
N ALA A 147 -17.91 0.28 -7.34
CA ALA A 147 -18.23 -0.90 -6.54
C ALA A 147 -16.98 -1.48 -5.86
N CYS A 148 -15.89 -1.66 -6.60
CA CYS A 148 -14.61 -2.09 -6.04
C CYS A 148 -14.07 -1.09 -5.02
N SER A 149 -14.23 0.21 -5.25
CA SER A 149 -13.77 1.25 -4.32
C SER A 149 -14.57 1.27 -3.02
N VAL A 150 -15.89 1.03 -3.09
CA VAL A 150 -16.74 0.83 -1.91
C VAL A 150 -16.32 -0.42 -1.14
N LEU A 151 -16.01 -1.52 -1.82
CA LEU A 151 -15.52 -2.74 -1.16
C LEU A 151 -14.18 -2.52 -0.45
N VAL A 152 -13.24 -1.81 -1.09
CA VAL A 152 -11.97 -1.41 -0.49
C VAL A 152 -12.20 -0.53 0.73
N ALA A 153 -13.08 0.47 0.63
CA ALA A 153 -13.42 1.34 1.74
C ALA A 153 -14.06 0.57 2.91
N ALA A 154 -15.02 -0.31 2.62
CA ALA A 154 -15.70 -1.12 3.62
C ALA A 154 -14.73 -2.04 4.37
N ALA A 155 -13.83 -2.72 3.64
CA ALA A 155 -12.80 -3.55 4.25
C ALA A 155 -11.83 -2.73 5.12
N GLY A 156 -11.38 -1.56 4.62
CA GLY A 156 -10.54 -0.64 5.40
C GLY A 156 -11.24 -0.13 6.66
N GLY A 157 -12.53 0.20 6.58
CA GLY A 157 -13.35 0.64 7.71
C GLY A 157 -13.57 -0.47 8.74
N TYR A 158 -13.84 -1.70 8.28
CA TYR A 158 -13.94 -2.87 9.15
C TYR A 158 -12.65 -3.09 9.93
N TRP A 159 -11.49 -3.14 9.25
CA TRP A 159 -10.20 -3.32 9.91
C TRP A 159 -9.82 -2.16 10.83
N LEU A 160 -10.21 -0.93 10.48
CA LEU A 160 -9.97 0.23 11.34
C LEU A 160 -10.75 0.09 12.66
N ILE A 161 -12.03 -0.28 12.59
CA ILE A 161 -12.86 -0.53 13.78
C ILE A 161 -12.28 -1.69 14.60
N GLU A 162 -11.94 -2.80 13.95
CA GLU A 162 -11.33 -3.96 14.58
C GLU A 162 -10.07 -3.60 15.37
N ARG A 163 -9.16 -2.83 14.76
CA ARG A 163 -7.88 -2.44 15.38
C ARG A 163 -7.96 -1.28 16.36
N THR A 164 -9.08 -0.57 16.46
CA THR A 164 -9.21 0.60 17.37
C THR A 164 -10.21 0.40 18.48
N LEU A 165 -11.27 -0.37 18.26
CA LEU A 165 -12.37 -0.56 19.20
C LEU A 165 -12.47 -1.99 19.74
N LEU A 166 -11.87 -2.97 19.06
CA LEU A 166 -11.97 -4.40 19.41
C LEU A 166 -10.62 -5.04 19.79
N ALA A 167 -9.54 -4.26 19.80
CA ALA A 167 -8.17 -4.72 20.03
C ALA A 167 -7.65 -4.35 21.43
#